data_AF-A0A2P2MK83-F1
#
_entry.id   AF-A0A2P2MK83-F1
#
_cell.length_a   1.000
_cell.length_b   1.000
_cell.length_c   1.000
_cell.angle_alpha   90.00
_cell.angle_beta   90.00
_cell.angle_gamma   90.00
#
_symmetry.space_group_name_H-M   'P 1'
#
loop_
_entity.id
_entity.type
_entity.pdbx_description
1 polymer ?
#
loop_
_entity_poly.entity_id
_entity_poly.type
_entity_poly.pdbx_seq_one_letter_code
_entity_poly.pdbx_strand_id
1 'polypeptide(L)'
;MCVMLNSTDLMRNNLHIQIKVREGGTDWGWGVVVNIVKKPSTGSGTLLSRGGGYMVDTLLHCSPGPNENGSRPRPCPPRPGEKGEMHVVPVQLPLISALSKIRISIPPDLRPLEARQSILLAVQELQTRFPEGLPRLNPVKDMKIEDPEIIDLVNQIEDLEKKLHAHPLHKSQDVNQIRSFQRKAEVNHEIQQLKSKMRESQLQKFRDELRNRSRVLKRLGHVDADGVVQLKGRAACLIDTGDELLVTELMFNGTFNDLDHHQVAALASCFIPVDKSTEQIHLRTELAKPLQQLQESARKIAEIQHECKLDIHVDEYVESTVRPFLMDVIYCWSKGASFAEVIQMTDIFEGSIVRSARRLDEFLNQLRAAAQAVGEVNLENKFAAACESLRRGIMFANSLYL
;
A
#
# COMPACT_ATOMS: atom_id res chain seq x y z
N MET A 1 -34.68 5.52 14.16
CA MET A 1 -35.04 5.65 15.59
C MET A 1 -35.23 7.12 15.99
N CYS A 2 -34.33 8.06 15.66
CA CYS A 2 -34.56 9.50 15.93
C CYS A 2 -35.88 10.07 15.38
N VAL A 3 -36.38 9.55 14.25
CA VAL A 3 -37.70 9.93 13.69
C VAL A 3 -38.88 9.52 14.59
N MET A 4 -38.74 8.46 15.39
CA MET A 4 -39.80 7.92 16.27
C MET A 4 -39.67 8.39 17.73
N LEU A 5 -38.63 9.15 18.09
CA LEU A 5 -38.32 9.53 19.48
C LEU A 5 -39.14 10.73 19.99
N ASN A 6 -40.37 10.93 19.49
CA ASN A 6 -41.36 11.68 20.24
C ASN A 6 -41.95 10.74 21.31
N SER A 7 -41.87 11.14 22.58
CA SER A 7 -42.33 10.35 23.73
C SER A 7 -43.77 9.82 23.59
N THR A 8 -44.59 10.52 22.80
CA THR A 8 -46.00 10.20 22.50
C THR A 8 -46.21 9.00 21.58
N ASP A 9 -45.22 8.57 20.80
CA ASP A 9 -45.37 7.41 19.90
C ASP A 9 -44.87 6.11 20.53
N LEU A 10 -43.86 6.18 21.41
CA LEU A 10 -43.36 5.02 22.17
C LEU A 10 -44.19 4.69 23.42
N MET A 11 -44.94 5.65 23.95
CA MET A 11 -45.83 5.47 25.11
C MET A 11 -47.21 6.05 24.78
N ARG A 12 -48.22 5.19 24.59
CA ARG A 12 -49.63 5.60 24.43
C ARG A 12 -50.49 4.85 25.43
N ASN A 13 -51.37 5.53 26.16
CA ASN A 13 -52.38 4.93 27.04
C ASN A 13 -51.83 3.83 27.98
N ASN A 14 -50.72 4.11 28.69
CA ASN A 14 -50.01 3.17 29.59
C ASN A 14 -49.45 1.90 28.91
N LEU A 15 -49.34 1.87 27.58
CA LEU A 15 -48.71 0.81 26.79
C LEU A 15 -47.33 1.25 26.30
N HIS A 16 -46.32 0.48 26.69
CA HIS A 16 -44.90 0.76 26.46
C HIS A 16 -44.29 -0.22 25.45
N ILE A 17 -43.44 0.30 24.57
CA ILE A 17 -42.73 -0.50 23.56
C ILE A 17 -41.60 -1.33 24.20
N GLN A 18 -41.38 -2.54 23.67
CA GLN A 18 -40.20 -3.32 23.99
C GLN A 18 -39.04 -3.03 23.05
N ILE A 19 -37.83 -2.93 23.60
CA ILE A 19 -36.58 -2.75 22.85
C ILE A 19 -35.64 -3.92 23.08
N LYS A 20 -34.86 -4.27 22.05
CA LYS A 20 -33.79 -5.27 22.18
C LYS A 20 -32.45 -4.56 22.34
N VAL A 21 -31.72 -4.86 23.42
CA VAL A 21 -30.47 -4.19 23.76
C VAL A 21 -29.27 -5.08 23.48
N ARG A 22 -28.24 -4.53 22.82
CA ARG A 22 -26.98 -5.23 22.51
C ARG A 22 -25.79 -4.31 22.75
N GLU A 23 -24.80 -4.80 23.48
CA GLU A 23 -23.55 -4.10 23.75
C GLU A 23 -22.38 -4.93 23.18
N GLY A 24 -21.85 -4.49 22.03
CA GLY A 24 -20.84 -5.25 21.29
C GLY A 24 -21.35 -6.65 20.90
N GLY A 25 -20.69 -7.69 21.39
CA GLY A 25 -21.09 -9.09 21.19
C GLY A 25 -22.13 -9.63 22.18
N THR A 26 -22.49 -8.86 23.21
CA THR A 26 -23.35 -9.33 24.31
C THR A 26 -24.81 -8.92 24.08
N ASP A 27 -25.72 -9.89 24.02
CA ASP A 27 -27.17 -9.68 23.89
C ASP A 27 -27.79 -9.57 25.29
N TRP A 28 -28.35 -8.41 25.62
CA TRP A 28 -29.04 -8.15 26.90
C TRP A 28 -30.52 -8.58 26.85
N GLY A 29 -31.00 -9.03 25.69
CA GLY A 29 -32.37 -9.46 25.49
C GLY A 29 -33.36 -8.30 25.30
N TRP A 30 -34.64 -8.62 25.49
CA TRP A 30 -35.75 -7.68 25.36
C TRP A 30 -36.04 -6.99 26.69
N GLY A 31 -36.11 -5.67 26.68
CA GLY A 31 -36.53 -4.84 27.80
C GLY A 31 -37.72 -3.95 27.45
N VAL A 32 -38.35 -3.37 28.46
CA VAL A 32 -39.51 -2.49 28.28
C VAL A 32 -39.10 -1.05 28.51
N VAL A 33 -39.44 -0.15 27.57
CA VAL A 33 -39.11 1.28 27.69
C VAL A 33 -39.96 1.92 28.78
N VAL A 34 -39.34 2.46 29.81
CA VAL A 34 -40.00 3.12 30.94
C VAL A 34 -40.06 4.62 30.71
N ASN A 35 -38.93 5.23 30.35
CA ASN A 35 -38.82 6.67 30.15
C ASN A 35 -37.78 6.99 29.06
N ILE A 36 -37.88 8.19 28.47
CA ILE A 36 -36.91 8.69 27.49
C ILE A 36 -36.46 10.08 27.96
N VAL A 37 -35.20 10.18 28.35
CA VAL A 37 -34.60 11.42 28.85
C VAL A 37 -33.71 12.02 27.78
N LYS A 38 -33.98 13.28 27.40
CA LYS A 38 -33.07 14.05 26.55
C LYS A 38 -31.97 14.65 27.43
N LYS A 39 -30.73 14.22 27.23
CA LYS A 39 -29.56 14.81 27.89
C LYS A 39 -29.33 16.21 27.30
N PRO A 40 -29.27 17.27 28.10
CA PRO A 40 -28.91 18.59 27.62
C PRO A 40 -27.48 18.54 27.06
N SER A 41 -27.28 19.11 25.87
CA SER A 41 -25.95 19.19 25.24
C SER A 41 -25.08 20.14 26.06
N THR A 42 -24.14 19.59 26.85
CA THR A 42 -23.04 20.36 27.41
C THR A 42 -22.13 20.78 26.26
N GLY A 43 -22.07 22.08 25.99
CA GLY A 43 -21.29 22.65 24.90
C GLY A 43 -19.81 22.31 25.03
N SER A 44 -19.28 21.60 24.05
CA SER A 44 -17.90 21.74 23.57
C SER A 44 -17.84 21.09 22.18
N GLY A 45 -17.24 21.82 21.23
CA GLY A 45 -17.18 21.44 19.83
C GLY A 45 -16.48 20.10 19.65
N THR A 46 -17.23 19.08 19.29
CA THR A 46 -16.73 17.89 18.59
C THR A 46 -17.91 17.25 17.88
N LEU A 47 -17.66 16.81 16.65
CA LEU A 47 -18.61 16.31 15.66
C LEU A 47 -19.84 15.63 16.26
N LEU A 48 -21.02 16.16 15.92
CA LEU A 48 -22.32 15.57 16.22
C LEU A 48 -22.32 14.09 15.82
N SER A 49 -22.18 13.17 16.77
CA SER A 49 -22.53 11.76 16.53
C SER A 49 -24.01 11.75 16.14
N ARG A 50 -24.35 11.17 14.98
CA ARG A 50 -25.68 11.16 14.34
C ARG A 50 -26.83 10.49 15.17
N GLY A 51 -26.71 10.39 16.49
CA GLY A 51 -27.79 10.07 17.41
C GLY A 51 -27.70 11.02 18.60
N GLY A 52 -28.56 12.05 18.60
CA GLY A 52 -28.61 13.05 19.68
C GLY A 52 -28.68 12.40 21.07
N GLY A 53 -28.19 13.10 22.10
CA GLY A 53 -28.00 12.58 23.45
C GLY A 53 -29.28 12.18 24.20
N TYR A 54 -30.00 11.18 23.73
CA TYR A 54 -31.13 10.58 24.44
C TYR A 54 -30.66 9.35 25.21
N MET A 55 -31.12 9.23 26.45
CA MET A 55 -31.03 8.01 27.25
C MET A 55 -32.43 7.43 27.39
N VAL A 56 -32.55 6.13 27.17
CA VAL A 56 -33.81 5.39 27.26
C VAL A 56 -33.75 4.55 28.53
N ASP A 57 -34.49 4.96 29.56
CA ASP A 57 -34.62 4.19 30.79
C ASP A 57 -35.45 2.95 30.47
N THR A 58 -34.80 1.79 30.57
CA THR A 58 -35.35 0.52 30.11
C THR A 58 -35.35 -0.48 31.26
N LEU A 59 -36.50 -1.11 31.50
CA LEU A 59 -36.61 -2.20 32.45
C LEU A 59 -36.05 -3.48 31.82
N LEU A 60 -34.91 -3.94 32.34
CA LEU A 60 -34.15 -5.09 31.84
C LEU A 60 -33.96 -6.15 32.92
N HIS A 61 -33.82 -7.41 32.50
CA HIS A 61 -33.53 -8.52 33.40
C HIS A 61 -32.04 -8.59 33.70
N CYS A 62 -31.66 -8.27 34.93
CA CYS A 62 -30.27 -8.16 35.36
C CYS A 62 -29.92 -9.23 36.40
N SER A 63 -28.65 -9.65 36.42
CA SER A 63 -28.15 -10.60 37.42
C SER A 63 -28.24 -9.99 38.83
N PRO A 64 -28.54 -10.79 39.88
CA PRO A 64 -28.54 -10.30 41.25
C PRO A 64 -27.08 -10.00 41.67
N GLY A 65 -26.73 -8.72 41.74
CA GLY A 65 -25.44 -8.24 42.23
C GLY A 65 -25.67 -7.25 43.38
N PRO A 66 -24.78 -7.22 44.40
CA PRO A 66 -25.01 -6.45 45.62
C PRO A 66 -24.97 -4.94 45.32
N ASN A 67 -25.92 -4.23 45.91
CA ASN A 67 -26.09 -2.78 45.80
C ASN A 67 -25.09 -1.99 46.69
N GLU A 68 -23.83 -2.41 46.73
CA GLU A 68 -22.75 -1.72 47.44
C GLU A 68 -21.59 -1.46 46.48
N ASN A 69 -21.23 -0.19 46.29
CA ASN A 69 -20.18 0.36 45.40
C ASN A 69 -20.44 0.40 43.89
N GLY A 70 -21.53 1.07 43.46
CA GLY A 70 -21.57 1.84 42.20
C GLY A 70 -21.27 1.08 40.90
N SER A 71 -21.32 -0.25 40.91
CA SER A 71 -21.10 -1.07 39.73
C SER A 71 -22.39 -1.14 38.92
N ARG A 72 -22.29 -0.81 37.61
CA ARG A 72 -23.44 -0.75 36.70
C ARG A 72 -24.14 -2.13 36.64
N PRO A 73 -25.48 -2.17 36.63
CA PRO A 73 -26.23 -3.41 36.48
C PRO A 73 -25.78 -4.13 35.20
N ARG A 74 -25.51 -5.43 35.30
CA ARG A 74 -25.05 -6.29 34.20
C ARG A 74 -26.22 -7.10 33.64
N PRO A 75 -26.22 -7.43 32.33
CA PRO A 75 -27.25 -8.30 31.78
C PRO A 75 -27.17 -9.64 32.50
N CYS A 76 -28.31 -10.19 32.88
CA CYS A 76 -28.31 -11.59 33.27
C CYS A 76 -28.00 -12.41 32.00
N PRO A 77 -26.94 -13.23 31.97
CA PRO A 77 -26.71 -14.10 30.81
C PRO A 77 -27.91 -15.06 30.68
N PRO A 78 -28.34 -15.41 29.47
CA PRO A 78 -29.50 -16.27 29.23
C PRO A 78 -29.16 -17.74 29.53
N ARG A 79 -28.83 -18.05 30.78
CA ARG A 79 -28.61 -19.42 31.27
C ARG A 79 -29.91 -19.93 31.89
N PRO A 80 -30.41 -21.11 31.52
CA PRO A 80 -31.63 -21.67 32.12
C PRO A 80 -31.46 -21.82 33.64
N GLY A 81 -32.30 -21.15 34.43
CA GLY A 81 -32.40 -21.35 35.89
C GLY A 81 -31.71 -20.33 36.79
N GLU A 82 -30.98 -19.33 36.26
CA GLU A 82 -30.47 -18.23 37.10
C GLU A 82 -31.59 -17.23 37.47
N LYS A 83 -31.77 -16.99 38.77
CA LYS A 83 -32.74 -16.03 39.30
C LYS A 83 -32.17 -14.61 39.10
N GLY A 84 -32.77 -13.82 38.22
CA GLY A 84 -32.44 -12.40 38.02
C GLY A 84 -33.58 -11.47 38.43
N GLU A 85 -33.27 -10.20 38.62
CA GLU A 85 -34.23 -9.16 39.02
C GLU A 85 -34.35 -8.07 37.96
N MET A 86 -35.56 -7.56 37.76
CA MET A 86 -35.81 -6.48 36.81
C MET A 86 -35.31 -5.15 37.37
N HIS A 87 -34.43 -4.49 36.63
CA HIS A 87 -33.85 -3.19 36.99
C HIS A 87 -34.08 -2.17 35.89
N VAL A 88 -34.35 -0.92 36.28
CA VAL A 88 -34.43 0.19 35.33
C VAL A 88 -33.00 0.66 35.04
N VAL A 89 -32.56 0.50 33.79
CA VAL A 89 -31.19 0.81 33.35
C VAL A 89 -31.24 1.89 32.27
N PRO A 90 -30.44 2.96 32.37
CA PRO A 90 -30.34 3.96 31.31
C PRO A 90 -29.55 3.39 30.11
N VAL A 91 -30.23 3.24 28.97
CA VAL A 91 -29.65 2.68 27.74
C VAL A 91 -29.40 3.79 26.72
N GLN A 92 -28.21 3.82 26.13
CA GLN A 92 -27.90 4.74 25.03
C GLN A 92 -28.49 4.25 23.71
N LEU A 93 -28.96 5.18 22.86
CA LEU A 93 -29.59 4.82 21.58
C LEU A 93 -28.76 3.86 20.69
N PRO A 94 -27.43 3.95 20.58
CA PRO A 94 -26.65 3.02 19.74
C PRO A 94 -26.69 1.56 20.19
N LEU A 95 -27.07 1.32 21.45
CA LEU A 95 -27.20 -0.04 22.01
C LEU A 95 -28.56 -0.68 21.69
N ILE A 96 -29.50 0.08 21.13
CA ILE A 96 -30.83 -0.43 20.77
C ILE A 96 -30.75 -1.06 19.37
N SER A 97 -30.89 -2.39 19.33
CA SER A 97 -30.75 -3.19 18.11
C SER A 97 -32.08 -3.48 17.41
N ALA A 98 -33.22 -3.46 18.12
CA ALA A 98 -34.54 -3.67 17.54
C ALA A 98 -35.67 -3.06 18.39
N LEU A 99 -36.79 -2.75 17.74
CA LEU A 99 -38.05 -2.33 18.36
C LEU A 99 -39.12 -3.40 18.11
N SER A 100 -39.92 -3.72 19.12
CA SER A 100 -41.05 -4.66 19.00
C SER A 100 -42.31 -3.95 18.51
N LYS A 101 -43.16 -4.66 17.75
CA LYS A 101 -44.54 -4.22 17.47
C LYS A 101 -45.46 -4.35 18.69
N ILE A 102 -45.12 -5.22 19.62
CA ILE A 102 -45.96 -5.55 20.79
C ILE A 102 -45.63 -4.60 21.94
N ARG A 103 -46.68 -4.04 22.54
CA ARG A 103 -46.59 -3.18 23.72
C ARG A 103 -47.07 -3.90 24.98
N ILE A 104 -46.48 -3.56 26.12
CA ILE A 104 -46.83 -4.11 27.44
C ILE A 104 -47.39 -2.97 28.30
N SER A 105 -48.42 -3.26 29.10
CA SER A 105 -48.94 -2.31 30.07
C SER A 105 -48.04 -2.27 31.31
N ILE A 106 -47.63 -1.07 31.71
CA ILE A 106 -46.75 -0.87 32.87
C ILE A 106 -47.55 -0.24 34.03
N PRO A 107 -47.44 -0.75 35.27
CA PRO A 107 -48.01 -0.11 36.45
C PRO A 107 -47.41 1.30 36.69
N PRO A 108 -48.17 2.24 37.27
CA PRO A 108 -47.71 3.62 37.45
C PRO A 108 -46.51 3.76 38.41
N ASP A 109 -46.28 2.78 39.29
CA ASP A 109 -45.14 2.76 40.20
C ASP A 109 -44.34 1.45 40.04
N LEU A 110 -43.07 1.59 39.67
CA LEU A 110 -42.11 0.49 39.50
C LEU A 110 -41.16 0.30 40.68
N ARG A 111 -41.31 1.08 41.76
CA ARG A 111 -40.51 0.90 42.99
C ARG A 111 -40.80 -0.44 43.69
N PRO A 112 -42.06 -0.91 43.79
CA PRO A 112 -42.36 -2.21 44.39
C PRO A 112 -41.73 -3.36 43.60
N LEU A 113 -41.22 -4.38 44.30
CA LEU A 113 -40.61 -5.55 43.67
C LEU A 113 -41.67 -6.35 42.88
N GLU A 114 -42.88 -6.44 43.42
CA GLU A 114 -44.03 -7.15 42.87
C GLU A 114 -44.45 -6.55 41.52
N ALA A 115 -44.39 -5.21 41.39
CA ALA A 115 -44.69 -4.50 40.15
C ALA A 115 -43.65 -4.80 39.06
N ARG A 116 -42.37 -4.95 39.42
CA ARG A 116 -41.31 -5.31 38.49
C ARG A 116 -41.35 -6.81 38.11
N GLN A 117 -41.73 -7.67 39.04
CA GLN A 117 -41.90 -9.11 38.82
C GLN A 117 -43.08 -9.42 37.90
N SER A 118 -44.20 -8.70 38.01
CA SER A 118 -45.35 -8.91 37.11
C SER A 118 -44.99 -8.62 35.63
N ILE A 119 -44.14 -7.61 35.38
CA ILE A 119 -43.65 -7.31 34.03
C ILE A 119 -42.68 -8.38 33.54
N LEU A 120 -41.82 -8.92 34.40
CA LEU A 120 -40.95 -10.04 34.03
C LEU A 120 -41.77 -11.24 33.56
N LEU A 121 -42.82 -11.59 34.29
CA LEU A 121 -43.73 -12.68 33.90
C LEU A 121 -44.42 -12.38 32.56
N ALA A 122 -44.88 -11.15 32.34
CA ALA A 122 -45.48 -10.75 31.07
C ALA A 122 -44.49 -10.84 29.89
N VAL A 123 -43.23 -10.44 30.09
CA VAL A 123 -42.17 -10.57 29.07
C VAL A 123 -41.83 -12.04 28.81
N GLN A 124 -41.73 -12.87 29.85
CA GLN A 124 -41.48 -14.31 29.73
C GLN A 124 -42.63 -15.04 29.02
N GLU A 125 -43.88 -14.67 29.32
CA GLU A 125 -45.06 -15.20 28.64
C GLU A 125 -45.04 -14.84 27.15
N LEU A 126 -44.67 -13.60 26.80
CA LEU A 126 -44.52 -13.20 25.39
C LEU A 126 -43.39 -13.96 24.69
N GLN A 127 -42.25 -14.19 25.35
CA GLN A 127 -41.18 -15.02 24.80
C GLN A 127 -41.63 -16.46 24.58
N THR A 128 -42.45 -17.01 25.46
CA THR A 128 -43.03 -18.36 25.32
C THR A 128 -44.04 -18.43 24.17
N ARG A 129 -44.85 -17.38 24.00
CA ARG A 129 -45.83 -17.28 22.90
C ARG A 129 -45.20 -17.08 21.53
N PHE A 130 -44.01 -16.49 21.46
CA PHE A 130 -43.27 -16.22 20.23
C PHE A 130 -41.89 -16.88 20.24
N PRO A 131 -41.80 -18.21 20.04
CA PRO A 131 -40.55 -18.97 20.13
C PRO A 131 -39.52 -18.58 19.05
N GLU A 132 -39.96 -18.07 17.90
CA GLU A 132 -39.10 -17.56 16.82
C GLU A 132 -38.64 -16.11 17.06
N GLY A 133 -39.11 -15.48 18.15
CA GLY A 133 -38.79 -14.10 18.54
C GLY A 133 -39.94 -13.12 18.34
N LEU A 134 -39.89 -11.99 19.07
CA LEU A 134 -40.94 -10.98 19.01
C LEU A 134 -40.98 -10.28 17.63
N PRO A 135 -42.17 -10.02 17.06
CA PRO A 135 -42.33 -9.29 15.81
C PRO A 135 -41.67 -7.90 15.89
N ARG A 136 -40.72 -7.65 14.98
CA ARG A 136 -39.97 -6.39 14.93
C ARG A 136 -40.73 -5.34 14.12
N LEU A 137 -40.54 -4.08 14.50
CA LEU A 137 -41.04 -2.92 13.78
C LEU A 137 -40.24 -2.76 12.47
N ASN A 138 -40.92 -2.73 11.33
CA ASN A 138 -40.33 -2.55 10.02
C ASN A 138 -40.02 -1.06 9.78
N PRO A 139 -38.77 -0.70 9.41
CA PRO A 139 -38.37 0.70 9.19
C PRO A 139 -39.20 1.42 8.12
N VAL A 140 -39.63 0.72 7.07
CA VAL A 140 -40.37 1.31 5.95
C VAL A 140 -41.87 1.25 6.22
N LYS A 141 -42.41 0.04 6.46
CA LYS A 141 -43.85 -0.22 6.57
C LYS A 141 -44.47 0.38 7.85
N ASP A 142 -43.76 0.28 8.97
CA ASP A 142 -44.31 0.69 10.28
C ASP A 142 -43.77 2.04 10.75
N MET A 143 -42.48 2.34 10.51
CA MET A 143 -41.85 3.61 10.91
C MET A 143 -41.94 4.72 9.85
N LYS A 144 -42.45 4.40 8.65
CA LYS A 144 -42.65 5.34 7.54
C LYS A 144 -41.36 6.08 7.13
N ILE A 145 -40.24 5.37 7.09
CA ILE A 145 -38.97 5.91 6.57
C ILE A 145 -39.01 5.83 5.05
N GLU A 146 -38.86 6.97 4.39
CA GLU A 146 -38.96 7.13 2.93
C GLU A 146 -37.59 7.26 2.23
N ASP A 147 -36.49 7.11 2.98
CA ASP A 147 -35.14 7.20 2.44
C ASP A 147 -34.86 6.01 1.48
N PRO A 148 -34.47 6.27 0.22
CA PRO A 148 -34.33 5.24 -0.80
C PRO A 148 -33.23 4.22 -0.48
N GLU A 149 -32.09 4.66 0.09
CA GLU A 149 -31.00 3.74 0.46
C GLU A 149 -31.43 2.79 1.59
N ILE A 150 -32.19 3.31 2.55
CA ILE A 150 -32.74 2.50 3.66
C ILE A 150 -33.79 1.51 3.13
N ILE A 151 -34.66 1.94 2.22
CA ILE A 151 -35.68 1.07 1.61
C ILE A 151 -34.99 -0.11 0.90
N ASP A 152 -33.97 0.17 0.09
CA ASP A 152 -33.23 -0.87 -0.63
C ASP A 152 -32.53 -1.85 0.32
N LEU A 153 -31.87 -1.34 1.36
CA LEU A 153 -31.23 -2.19 2.37
C LEU A 153 -32.23 -3.06 3.13
N VAL A 154 -33.39 -2.52 3.51
CA VAL A 154 -34.45 -3.29 4.19
C VAL A 154 -34.98 -4.40 3.28
N ASN A 155 -35.22 -4.11 1.99
CA ASN A 155 -35.65 -5.11 1.02
C ASN A 155 -34.59 -6.21 0.83
N GLN A 156 -33.31 -5.85 0.76
CA GLN A 156 -32.21 -6.81 0.67
C GLN A 156 -32.14 -7.72 1.90
N ILE A 157 -32.32 -7.16 3.11
CA ILE A 157 -32.35 -7.93 4.36
C ILE A 157 -33.54 -8.90 4.34
N GLU A 158 -34.75 -8.43 4.01
CA GLU A 158 -35.94 -9.29 3.92
C GLU A 158 -35.75 -10.44 2.93
N ASP A 159 -35.11 -10.19 1.79
CA ASP A 159 -34.85 -11.22 0.79
C ASP A 159 -33.76 -12.22 1.21
N LEU A 160 -32.72 -11.76 1.91
CA LEU A 160 -31.71 -12.64 2.50
C LEU A 160 -32.28 -13.50 3.63
N GLU A 161 -33.11 -12.93 4.50
CA GLU A 161 -33.81 -13.68 5.55
C GLU A 161 -34.73 -14.75 4.95
N LYS A 162 -35.53 -14.42 3.92
CA LYS A 162 -36.34 -15.39 3.19
C LYS A 162 -35.50 -16.52 2.63
N LYS A 163 -34.37 -16.21 1.97
CA LYS A 163 -33.45 -17.22 1.43
C LYS A 163 -32.84 -18.09 2.52
N LEU A 164 -32.49 -17.49 3.66
CA LEU A 164 -31.96 -18.21 4.82
C LEU A 164 -33.00 -19.20 5.36
N HIS A 165 -34.24 -18.75 5.61
CA HIS A 165 -35.32 -19.60 6.13
C HIS A 165 -35.77 -20.69 5.14
N ALA A 166 -35.73 -20.40 3.83
CA ALA A 166 -36.02 -21.37 2.79
C ALA A 166 -34.93 -22.45 2.65
N HIS A 167 -33.70 -22.18 3.10
CA HIS A 167 -32.58 -23.09 2.94
C HIS A 167 -32.79 -24.38 3.75
N PRO A 168 -32.61 -25.59 3.18
CA PRO A 168 -32.81 -26.86 3.89
C PRO A 168 -32.03 -26.99 5.20
N LEU A 169 -30.77 -26.52 5.22
CA LEU A 169 -29.92 -26.49 6.43
C LEU A 169 -30.40 -25.55 7.54
N HIS A 170 -31.29 -24.59 7.26
CA HIS A 170 -31.91 -23.81 8.32
C HIS A 170 -32.89 -24.66 9.14
N LYS A 171 -33.51 -25.66 8.51
CA LYS A 171 -34.45 -26.59 9.13
C LYS A 171 -33.74 -27.81 9.73
N SER A 172 -32.75 -28.36 9.02
CA SER A 172 -31.89 -29.43 9.53
C SER A 172 -30.69 -28.83 10.23
N GLN A 173 -30.76 -28.65 11.55
CA GLN A 173 -29.66 -28.15 12.40
C GLN A 173 -28.49 -29.17 12.48
N ASP A 174 -27.95 -29.65 11.36
CA ASP A 174 -26.75 -30.48 11.34
C ASP A 174 -25.51 -29.63 11.64
N VAL A 175 -25.25 -29.50 12.94
CA VAL A 175 -24.13 -28.74 13.50
C VAL A 175 -22.79 -29.25 12.96
N ASN A 176 -22.66 -30.54 12.65
CA ASN A 176 -21.41 -31.12 12.15
C ASN A 176 -21.13 -30.70 10.71
N GLN A 177 -22.16 -30.65 9.86
CA GLN A 177 -22.02 -30.17 8.49
C GLN A 177 -21.67 -28.68 8.46
N ILE A 178 -22.34 -27.85 9.28
CA ILE A 178 -22.04 -26.42 9.40
C ILE A 178 -20.59 -26.21 9.86
N ARG A 179 -20.14 -26.94 10.90
CA ARG A 179 -18.75 -26.88 11.39
C ARG A 179 -17.74 -27.26 10.32
N SER A 180 -18.03 -28.27 9.50
CA SER A 180 -17.17 -28.72 8.41
C SER A 180 -17.02 -27.65 7.32
N PHE A 181 -18.12 -26.97 6.95
CA PHE A 181 -18.08 -25.85 6.00
C PHE A 181 -17.36 -24.63 6.56
N GLN A 182 -17.54 -24.31 7.85
CA GLN A 182 -16.79 -23.25 8.53
C GLN A 182 -15.29 -23.55 8.50
N ARG A 183 -14.89 -24.77 8.85
CA ARG A 183 -13.48 -25.17 8.81
C ARG A 183 -12.91 -25.09 7.39
N LYS A 184 -13.67 -25.51 6.38
CA LYS A 184 -13.26 -25.37 4.97
C LYS A 184 -13.05 -23.90 4.58
N ALA A 185 -13.94 -23.00 5.01
CA ALA A 185 -13.82 -21.57 4.73
C ALA A 185 -12.59 -20.96 5.40
N GLU A 186 -12.32 -21.31 6.66
CA GLU A 186 -11.11 -20.89 7.39
C GLU A 186 -9.83 -21.34 6.68
N VAL A 187 -9.73 -22.63 6.34
CA VAL A 187 -8.55 -23.18 5.66
C VAL A 187 -8.37 -22.55 4.28
N ASN A 188 -9.47 -22.31 3.54
CA ASN A 188 -9.40 -21.59 2.26
C ASN A 188 -8.89 -20.16 2.44
N HIS A 189 -9.31 -19.46 3.50
CA HIS A 189 -8.82 -18.13 3.80
C HIS A 189 -7.31 -18.15 4.12
N GLU A 190 -6.87 -19.11 4.94
CA GLU A 190 -5.45 -19.31 5.27
C GLU A 190 -4.61 -19.61 4.01
N ILE A 191 -5.11 -20.48 3.12
CA ILE A 191 -4.46 -20.77 1.83
C ILE A 191 -4.29 -19.49 1.01
N GLN A 192 -5.32 -18.63 0.92
CA GLN A 192 -5.22 -17.38 0.16
C GLN A 192 -4.21 -16.41 0.78
N GLN A 193 -4.19 -16.31 2.11
CA GLN A 193 -3.20 -15.50 2.82
C GLN A 193 -1.77 -15.98 2.57
N LEU A 194 -1.53 -17.29 2.68
CA LEU A 194 -0.22 -17.89 2.43
C LEU A 194 0.23 -17.69 0.98
N LYS A 195 -0.68 -17.85 0.01
CA LYS A 195 -0.39 -17.57 -1.41
C LYS A 195 -0.04 -16.11 -1.67
N SER A 196 -0.69 -15.16 -0.98
CA SER A 196 -0.32 -13.74 -1.08
C SER A 196 1.09 -13.52 -0.52
N LYS A 197 1.37 -14.01 0.69
CA LYS A 197 2.69 -13.92 1.33
C LYS A 197 3.80 -14.53 0.48
N MET A 198 3.54 -15.66 -0.19
CA MET A 198 4.51 -16.26 -1.11
C MET A 198 4.79 -15.39 -2.33
N ARG A 199 3.76 -14.78 -2.94
CA ARG A 199 3.94 -13.87 -4.09
C ARG A 199 4.66 -12.58 -3.69
N GLU A 200 4.44 -12.11 -2.48
CA GLU A 200 5.08 -10.92 -1.92
C GLU A 200 6.50 -11.20 -1.40
N SER A 201 6.93 -12.47 -1.37
CA SER A 201 8.27 -12.85 -0.91
C SER A 201 9.35 -12.14 -1.73
N GLN A 202 10.32 -11.57 -1.02
CA GLN A 202 11.49 -10.92 -1.62
C GLN A 202 12.27 -11.87 -2.54
N LEU A 203 12.28 -13.18 -2.23
CA LEU A 203 12.94 -14.17 -3.06
C LEU A 203 12.27 -14.33 -4.42
N GLN A 204 10.93 -14.25 -4.48
CA GLN A 204 10.21 -14.34 -5.74
C GLN A 204 10.47 -13.11 -6.60
N LYS A 205 10.44 -11.91 -6.00
CA LYS A 205 10.81 -10.66 -6.68
C LYS A 205 12.22 -10.72 -7.25
N PHE A 206 13.20 -11.17 -6.46
CA PHE A 206 14.58 -11.35 -6.91
C PHE A 206 14.70 -12.33 -8.09
N ARG A 207 13.98 -13.45 -8.05
CA ARG A 207 13.97 -14.43 -9.16
C ARG A 207 13.36 -13.85 -10.43
N ASP A 208 12.27 -13.11 -10.32
CA ASP A 208 11.62 -12.48 -11.47
C ASP A 208 12.53 -11.39 -12.07
N GLU A 209 13.18 -10.58 -11.24
CA GLU A 209 14.13 -9.55 -11.65
C GLU A 209 15.38 -10.15 -12.33
N LEU A 210 15.96 -11.22 -11.76
CA LEU A 210 17.07 -11.96 -12.36
C LEU A 210 16.70 -12.53 -13.74
N ARG A 211 15.50 -13.09 -13.87
CA ARG A 211 15.00 -13.60 -15.16
C ARG A 211 14.85 -12.48 -16.18
N ASN A 212 14.34 -11.32 -15.75
CA ASN A 212 14.17 -10.15 -16.61
C ASN A 212 15.53 -9.58 -17.06
N ARG A 213 16.51 -9.45 -16.15
CA ARG A 213 17.90 -9.08 -16.50
C ARG A 213 18.57 -10.09 -17.43
N SER A 214 18.39 -11.39 -17.19
CA SER A 214 18.89 -12.43 -18.09
C SER A 214 18.31 -12.29 -19.50
N ARG A 215 17.03 -11.92 -19.63
CA ARG A 215 16.41 -11.64 -20.94
C ARG A 215 17.07 -10.46 -21.65
N VAL A 216 17.39 -9.38 -20.92
CA VAL A 216 18.13 -8.22 -21.48
C VAL A 216 19.49 -8.66 -22.02
N LEU A 217 20.28 -9.37 -21.21
CA LEU A 217 21.61 -9.87 -21.60
C LEU A 217 21.56 -10.76 -22.84
N LYS A 218 20.53 -11.63 -22.93
CA LYS A 218 20.30 -12.46 -24.12
C LYS A 218 19.97 -11.65 -25.35
N ARG A 219 19.14 -10.62 -25.20
CA ARG A 219 18.67 -9.80 -26.31
C ARG A 219 19.74 -8.83 -26.84
N LEU A 220 20.63 -8.37 -25.97
CA LEU A 220 21.80 -7.57 -26.33
C LEU A 220 22.98 -8.42 -26.84
N GLY A 221 22.90 -9.75 -26.72
CA GLY A 221 23.94 -10.69 -27.18
C GLY A 221 25.14 -10.81 -26.25
N HIS A 222 25.00 -10.46 -24.95
CA HIS A 222 26.03 -10.72 -23.94
C HIS A 222 26.05 -12.19 -23.52
N VAL A 223 24.90 -12.87 -23.62
CA VAL A 223 24.70 -14.27 -23.26
C VAL A 223 23.84 -14.93 -24.35
N ASP A 224 24.04 -16.21 -24.65
CA ASP A 224 23.20 -16.93 -25.62
C ASP A 224 21.92 -17.52 -25.01
N ALA A 225 21.18 -18.29 -25.80
CA ALA A 225 19.94 -18.95 -25.38
C ALA A 225 20.14 -19.89 -24.19
N ASP A 226 21.28 -20.56 -24.11
CA ASP A 226 21.62 -21.57 -23.09
C ASP A 226 22.23 -20.96 -21.83
N GLY A 227 22.55 -19.67 -21.85
CA GLY A 227 23.15 -18.98 -20.69
C GLY A 227 24.67 -18.87 -20.74
N VAL A 228 25.29 -19.15 -21.89
CA VAL A 228 26.74 -19.07 -22.06
C VAL A 228 27.15 -17.66 -22.46
N VAL A 229 28.18 -17.13 -21.78
CA VAL A 229 28.70 -15.77 -21.96
C VAL A 229 29.39 -15.64 -23.33
N GLN A 230 28.98 -14.63 -24.09
CA GLN A 230 29.49 -14.30 -25.43
C GLN A 230 30.60 -13.24 -25.37
N LEU A 231 31.18 -12.86 -26.52
CA LEU A 231 32.26 -11.85 -26.60
C LEU A 231 31.86 -10.52 -25.95
N LYS A 232 30.66 -9.99 -26.23
CA LYS A 232 30.13 -8.80 -25.57
C LYS A 232 30.07 -8.97 -24.05
N GLY A 233 29.62 -10.12 -23.57
CA GLY A 233 29.57 -10.43 -22.14
C GLY A 233 30.96 -10.44 -21.50
N ARG A 234 31.97 -11.01 -22.17
CA ARG A 234 33.36 -11.02 -21.70
C ARG A 234 33.96 -9.61 -21.60
N ALA A 235 33.72 -8.77 -22.60
CA ALA A 235 34.14 -7.37 -22.56
C ALA A 235 33.47 -6.62 -21.39
N ALA A 236 32.16 -6.76 -21.23
CA ALA A 236 31.40 -6.11 -20.16
C ALA A 236 31.88 -6.51 -18.76
N CYS A 237 32.29 -7.76 -18.55
CA CYS A 237 32.83 -8.22 -17.26
C CYS A 237 34.13 -7.53 -16.82
N LEU A 238 34.79 -6.77 -17.70
CA LEU A 238 36.04 -6.05 -17.40
C LEU A 238 35.80 -4.58 -17.07
N ILE A 239 34.54 -4.15 -16.97
CA ILE A 239 34.13 -2.76 -16.80
C ILE A 239 33.41 -2.63 -15.45
N ASP A 240 33.91 -1.73 -14.60
CA ASP A 240 33.37 -1.49 -13.24
C ASP A 240 33.06 0.00 -13.01
N THR A 241 33.72 0.90 -13.74
CA THR A 241 33.66 2.33 -13.45
C THR A 241 32.40 3.04 -13.98
N GLY A 242 31.74 2.48 -14.99
CA GLY A 242 30.60 3.06 -15.71
C GLY A 242 29.64 1.97 -16.25
N ASP A 243 28.59 2.37 -16.96
CA ASP A 243 27.57 1.43 -17.48
C ASP A 243 28.17 0.45 -18.49
N GLU A 244 28.30 -0.80 -18.05
CA GLU A 244 28.98 -1.88 -18.75
C GLU A 244 28.23 -2.33 -20.01
N LEU A 245 26.90 -2.22 -20.04
CA LEU A 245 26.10 -2.59 -21.20
C LEU A 245 26.23 -1.53 -22.30
N LEU A 246 26.09 -0.27 -21.93
CA LEU A 246 26.14 0.84 -22.87
C LEU A 246 27.51 0.98 -23.53
N VAL A 247 28.59 0.99 -22.75
CA VAL A 247 29.92 1.16 -23.35
C VAL A 247 30.32 -0.05 -24.20
N THR A 248 29.93 -1.27 -23.80
CA THR A 248 30.15 -2.47 -24.62
C THR A 248 29.36 -2.39 -25.91
N GLU A 249 28.11 -1.91 -25.90
CA GLU A 249 27.34 -1.74 -27.14
C GLU A 249 28.04 -0.76 -28.10
N LEU A 250 28.62 0.33 -27.58
CA LEU A 250 29.39 1.30 -28.37
C LEU A 250 30.71 0.75 -28.93
N MET A 251 31.35 -0.18 -28.21
CA MET A 251 32.52 -0.89 -28.73
C MET A 251 32.16 -1.77 -29.92
N PHE A 252 31.02 -2.48 -29.85
CA PHE A 252 30.62 -3.47 -30.86
C PHE A 252 29.82 -2.88 -32.03
N ASN A 253 29.17 -1.73 -31.88
CA ASN A 253 28.47 -1.04 -32.97
C ASN A 253 29.41 -0.15 -33.82
N GLY A 254 30.69 -0.07 -33.45
CA GLY A 254 31.72 0.68 -34.16
C GLY A 254 31.75 2.19 -33.86
N THR A 255 31.03 2.70 -32.87
CA THR A 255 31.04 4.14 -32.53
C THR A 255 32.46 4.66 -32.30
N PHE A 256 33.32 3.91 -31.62
CA PHE A 256 34.69 4.32 -31.34
C PHE A 256 35.65 4.21 -32.54
N ASN A 257 35.26 3.53 -33.63
CA ASN A 257 36.16 3.28 -34.76
C ASN A 257 36.49 4.57 -35.53
N ASP A 258 35.50 5.45 -35.70
CA ASP A 258 35.63 6.69 -36.45
C ASP A 258 36.22 7.86 -35.63
N LEU A 259 36.42 7.67 -34.33
CA LEU A 259 36.89 8.72 -33.42
C LEU A 259 38.41 8.74 -33.31
N ASP A 260 39.01 9.92 -33.16
CA ASP A 260 40.38 10.03 -32.68
C ASP A 260 40.46 9.78 -31.15
N HIS A 261 41.67 9.59 -30.61
CA HIS A 261 41.86 9.27 -29.19
C HIS A 261 41.43 10.41 -28.24
N HIS A 262 41.44 11.67 -28.68
CA HIS A 262 40.94 12.81 -27.91
C HIS A 262 39.40 12.80 -27.85
N GLN A 263 38.75 12.52 -28.97
CA GLN A 263 37.30 12.34 -29.05
C GLN A 263 36.84 11.13 -28.22
N VAL A 264 37.62 10.05 -28.19
CA VAL A 264 37.38 8.90 -27.31
C VAL A 264 37.45 9.30 -25.84
N ALA A 265 38.50 10.02 -25.42
CA ALA A 265 38.61 10.51 -24.04
C ALA A 265 37.41 11.39 -23.66
N ALA A 266 37.01 12.29 -24.56
CA ALA A 266 35.83 13.15 -24.37
C ALA A 266 34.55 12.34 -24.22
N LEU A 267 34.26 11.40 -25.13
CA LEU A 267 33.04 10.59 -25.06
C LEU A 267 33.02 9.67 -23.84
N ALA A 268 34.16 9.08 -23.48
CA ALA A 268 34.29 8.24 -22.30
C ALA A 268 34.06 9.03 -20.98
N SER A 269 34.33 10.34 -20.96
CA SER A 269 34.04 11.20 -19.81
C SER A 269 32.55 11.25 -19.45
N CYS A 270 31.66 11.02 -20.43
CA CYS A 270 30.20 11.00 -20.20
C CYS A 270 29.74 9.89 -19.27
N PHE A 271 30.53 8.82 -19.10
CA PHE A 271 30.24 7.69 -18.21
C PHE A 271 30.63 7.96 -16.76
N ILE A 272 31.46 8.98 -16.52
CA ILE A 272 31.99 9.27 -15.20
C ILE A 272 31.02 10.18 -14.44
N PRO A 273 30.54 9.76 -13.26
CA PRO A 273 29.70 10.61 -12.43
C PRO A 273 30.44 11.89 -12.03
N VAL A 274 29.83 13.04 -12.31
CA VAL A 274 30.28 14.37 -11.92
C VAL A 274 29.08 15.20 -11.46
N ASP A 275 29.35 16.22 -10.66
CA ASP A 275 28.37 17.23 -10.27
C ASP A 275 27.70 17.84 -11.52
N LYS A 276 26.37 18.06 -11.47
CA LYS A 276 25.67 18.71 -12.58
C LYS A 276 26.13 20.16 -12.65
N SER A 277 26.58 20.58 -13.84
CA SER A 277 26.83 21.99 -14.15
C SER A 277 25.51 22.75 -14.24
N THR A 278 25.49 24.00 -13.79
CA THR A 278 24.34 24.91 -14.00
C THR A 278 24.43 25.65 -15.33
N GLU A 279 25.58 25.60 -15.99
CA GLU A 279 25.82 26.22 -17.27
C GLU A 279 25.28 25.38 -18.43
N GLN A 280 24.95 26.07 -19.53
CA GLN A 280 24.55 25.40 -20.76
C GLN A 280 25.79 24.75 -21.39
N ILE A 281 25.68 23.47 -21.73
CA ILE A 281 26.76 22.70 -22.34
C ILE A 281 26.99 23.20 -23.77
N HIS A 282 28.15 23.81 -24.01
CA HIS A 282 28.57 24.27 -25.34
C HIS A 282 29.55 23.25 -25.94
N LEU A 283 29.04 22.31 -26.75
CA LEU A 283 29.86 21.30 -27.40
C LEU A 283 30.39 21.76 -28.75
N ARG A 284 31.65 21.41 -29.04
CA ARG A 284 32.21 21.51 -30.38
C ARG A 284 31.44 20.62 -31.36
N THR A 285 31.37 21.05 -32.62
CA THR A 285 30.66 20.35 -33.70
C THR A 285 31.14 18.91 -33.88
N GLU A 286 32.43 18.65 -33.69
CA GLU A 286 33.05 17.32 -33.78
C GLU A 286 32.66 16.37 -32.64
N LEU A 287 32.12 16.88 -31.53
CA LEU A 287 31.68 16.10 -30.36
C LEU A 287 30.17 15.85 -30.36
N ALA A 288 29.39 16.59 -31.16
CA ALA A 288 27.94 16.48 -31.23
C ALA A 288 27.47 15.11 -31.75
N LYS A 289 28.06 14.63 -32.85
CA LYS A 289 27.70 13.32 -33.44
C LYS A 289 28.02 12.14 -32.48
N PRO A 290 29.22 12.05 -31.87
CA PRO A 290 29.51 11.01 -30.87
C PRO A 290 28.54 11.03 -29.69
N LEU A 291 28.20 12.21 -29.17
CA LEU A 291 27.24 12.33 -28.06
C LEU A 291 25.85 11.84 -28.47
N GLN A 292 25.38 12.19 -29.67
CA GLN A 292 24.09 11.73 -30.18
C GLN A 292 24.06 10.20 -30.28
N GLN A 293 25.11 9.57 -30.82
CA GLN A 293 25.20 8.11 -30.93
C GLN A 293 25.19 7.42 -29.56
N LEU A 294 25.84 8.02 -28.56
CA LEU A 294 25.79 7.57 -27.16
C LEU A 294 24.37 7.64 -26.60
N GLN A 295 23.67 8.76 -26.78
CA GLN A 295 22.29 8.95 -26.31
C GLN A 295 21.29 8.00 -26.99
N GLU A 296 21.43 7.80 -28.29
CA GLU A 296 20.60 6.85 -29.06
C GLU A 296 20.82 5.41 -28.57
N SER A 297 22.07 5.03 -28.31
CA SER A 297 22.41 3.70 -27.78
C SER A 297 21.87 3.51 -26.36
N ALA A 298 21.97 4.52 -25.50
CA ALA A 298 21.41 4.49 -24.15
C ALA A 298 19.89 4.35 -24.17
N ARG A 299 19.21 5.10 -25.05
CA ARG A 299 17.75 5.02 -25.22
C ARG A 299 17.32 3.62 -25.67
N LYS A 300 18.00 3.06 -26.68
CA LYS A 300 17.72 1.69 -27.18
C LYS A 300 17.89 0.63 -26.08
N ILE A 301 18.94 0.73 -25.27
CA ILE A 301 19.16 -0.18 -24.15
C ILE A 301 18.04 -0.04 -23.11
N ALA A 302 17.65 1.18 -22.74
CA ALA A 302 16.55 1.41 -21.81
C ALA A 302 15.21 0.86 -22.32
N GLU A 303 14.89 1.04 -23.60
CA GLU A 303 13.70 0.46 -24.25
C GLU A 303 13.73 -1.07 -24.18
N ILE A 304 14.87 -1.69 -24.47
CA ILE A 304 15.05 -3.15 -24.33
C ILE A 304 14.84 -3.60 -22.87
N GLN A 305 15.37 -2.87 -21.89
CA GLN A 305 15.19 -3.18 -20.48
C GLN A 305 13.72 -3.07 -20.06
N HIS A 306 13.03 -2.03 -20.51
CA HIS A 306 11.61 -1.82 -20.27
C HIS A 306 10.75 -2.95 -20.89
N GLU A 307 11.00 -3.31 -22.14
CA GLU A 307 10.33 -4.44 -22.82
C GLU A 307 10.61 -5.80 -22.13
N CYS A 308 11.74 -5.92 -21.44
CA CYS A 308 12.08 -7.07 -20.61
C CYS A 308 11.44 -7.04 -19.21
N LYS A 309 10.52 -6.09 -18.94
CA LYS A 309 9.79 -5.92 -17.67
C LYS A 309 10.68 -5.51 -16.50
N LEU A 310 11.75 -4.77 -16.76
CA LEU A 310 12.46 -4.04 -15.71
C LEU A 310 11.78 -2.69 -15.50
N ASP A 311 11.70 -2.27 -14.24
CA ASP A 311 11.12 -0.98 -13.86
C ASP A 311 12.14 0.14 -14.10
N ILE A 312 12.17 0.62 -15.35
CA ILE A 312 13.10 1.65 -15.81
C ILE A 312 12.32 2.69 -16.61
N HIS A 313 12.56 3.96 -16.28
CA HIS A 313 12.09 5.09 -17.07
C HIS A 313 13.17 5.48 -18.09
N VAL A 314 12.81 5.47 -19.39
CA VAL A 314 13.78 5.60 -20.49
C VAL A 314 14.55 6.91 -20.42
N ASP A 315 13.86 8.05 -20.23
CA ASP A 315 14.52 9.34 -20.21
C ASP A 315 15.39 9.54 -18.95
N GLU A 316 15.00 8.96 -17.81
CA GLU A 316 15.79 9.02 -16.58
C GLU A 316 17.07 8.18 -16.71
N TYR A 317 17.01 7.03 -17.37
CA TYR A 317 18.19 6.22 -17.66
C TYR A 317 19.17 6.98 -18.56
N VAL A 318 18.69 7.62 -19.63
CA VAL A 318 19.56 8.40 -20.53
C VAL A 318 20.20 9.57 -19.80
N GLU A 319 19.44 10.35 -19.03
CA GLU A 319 19.97 11.50 -18.29
C GLU A 319 20.96 11.08 -17.19
N SER A 320 20.69 9.98 -16.49
CA SER A 320 21.56 9.50 -15.40
C SER A 320 22.82 8.79 -15.92
N THR A 321 22.79 8.19 -17.11
CA THR A 321 23.92 7.44 -17.65
C THR A 321 24.83 8.32 -18.52
N VAL A 322 24.27 9.28 -19.24
CA VAL A 322 24.99 10.15 -20.17
C VAL A 322 25.18 11.54 -19.56
N ARG A 323 26.39 11.83 -19.05
CA ARG A 323 26.72 13.09 -18.38
C ARG A 323 27.75 13.92 -19.18
N PRO A 324 27.33 14.72 -20.18
CA PRO A 324 28.25 15.41 -21.08
C PRO A 324 28.95 16.66 -20.51
N PHE A 325 28.79 16.96 -19.22
CA PHE A 325 29.24 18.23 -18.60
C PHE A 325 30.74 18.49 -18.72
N LEU A 326 31.58 17.46 -18.69
CA LEU A 326 33.05 17.59 -18.83
C LEU A 326 33.56 17.22 -20.22
N MET A 327 32.68 16.95 -21.19
CA MET A 327 33.09 16.40 -22.48
C MET A 327 34.04 17.34 -23.24
N ASP A 328 33.73 18.64 -23.32
CA ASP A 328 34.59 19.62 -24.00
C ASP A 328 35.86 19.94 -23.19
N VAL A 329 35.76 19.98 -21.86
CA VAL A 329 36.87 20.19 -20.91
C VAL A 329 37.93 19.10 -21.10
N ILE A 330 37.51 17.83 -21.09
CA ILE A 330 38.38 16.67 -21.29
C ILE A 330 38.97 16.64 -22.69
N TYR A 331 38.19 17.02 -23.71
CA TYR A 331 38.70 17.13 -25.08
C TYR A 331 39.84 18.15 -25.18
N CYS A 332 39.64 19.39 -24.73
CA CYS A 332 40.65 20.44 -24.70
C CYS A 332 41.89 20.04 -23.88
N TRP A 333 41.67 19.41 -22.73
CA TRP A 333 42.75 18.89 -21.92
C TRP A 333 43.54 17.80 -22.66
N SER A 334 42.89 16.83 -23.28
CA SER A 334 43.60 15.79 -24.02
C SER A 334 44.44 16.36 -25.17
N LYS A 335 44.05 17.50 -25.75
CA LYS A 335 44.78 18.23 -26.81
C LYS A 335 45.88 19.17 -26.31
N GLY A 336 46.10 19.28 -25.00
CA GLY A 336 47.23 20.02 -24.44
C GLY A 336 46.91 21.36 -23.80
N ALA A 337 45.64 21.77 -23.68
CA ALA A 337 45.26 23.02 -23.02
C ALA A 337 45.77 23.10 -21.56
N SER A 338 46.11 24.28 -21.07
CA SER A 338 46.53 24.48 -19.68
C SER A 338 45.36 24.23 -18.71
N PHE A 339 45.68 23.96 -17.44
CA PHE A 339 44.62 23.77 -16.43
C PHE A 339 43.80 25.05 -16.23
N ALA A 340 44.45 26.21 -16.32
CA ALA A 340 43.80 27.51 -16.19
C ALA A 340 42.78 27.78 -17.32
N GLU A 341 43.03 27.29 -18.53
CA GLU A 341 42.07 27.43 -19.65
C GLU A 341 40.85 26.52 -19.46
N VAL A 342 41.06 25.26 -19.07
CA VAL A 342 39.94 24.29 -18.99
C VAL A 342 38.99 24.55 -17.81
N ILE A 343 39.48 25.13 -16.70
CA ILE A 343 38.61 25.52 -15.57
C ILE A 343 37.76 26.76 -15.88
N GLN A 344 38.09 27.54 -16.91
CA GLN A 344 37.26 28.66 -17.36
C GLN A 344 36.11 28.22 -18.28
N MET A 345 36.09 26.94 -18.70
CA MET A 345 35.09 26.39 -19.60
C MET A 345 33.87 25.80 -18.86
N THR A 346 33.91 25.73 -17.53
CA THR A 346 32.86 25.11 -16.72
C THR A 346 32.83 25.70 -15.32
N ASP A 347 31.64 25.74 -14.72
CA ASP A 347 31.42 26.06 -13.30
C ASP A 347 31.74 24.91 -12.32
N ILE A 348 32.11 23.73 -12.82
CA ILE A 348 32.46 22.58 -11.98
C ILE A 348 33.77 22.83 -11.23
N PHE A 349 33.76 22.63 -9.91
CA PHE A 349 34.93 22.80 -9.06
C PHE A 349 36.16 22.02 -9.56
N GLU A 350 37.33 22.65 -9.45
CA GLU A 350 38.61 22.15 -9.95
C GLU A 350 38.95 20.77 -9.38
N GLY A 351 38.66 20.56 -8.08
CA GLY A 351 38.84 19.28 -7.43
C GLY A 351 37.93 18.16 -7.99
N SER A 352 36.71 18.49 -8.40
CA SER A 352 35.79 17.54 -9.06
C SER A 352 36.29 17.20 -10.46
N ILE A 353 36.83 18.17 -11.21
CA ILE A 353 37.46 17.94 -12.52
C ILE A 353 38.64 16.97 -12.38
N VAL A 354 39.56 17.24 -11.45
CA VAL A 354 40.75 16.40 -11.22
C VAL A 354 40.37 14.97 -10.82
N ARG A 355 39.40 14.80 -9.92
CA ARG A 355 38.91 13.46 -9.54
C ARG A 355 38.25 12.73 -10.72
N SER A 356 37.45 13.43 -11.51
CA SER A 356 36.77 12.85 -12.67
C SER A 356 37.78 12.41 -13.74
N ALA A 357 38.83 13.20 -13.99
CA ALA A 357 39.90 12.85 -14.92
C ALA A 357 40.68 11.59 -14.50
N ARG A 358 40.94 11.41 -13.20
CA ARG A 358 41.59 10.19 -12.68
C ARG A 358 40.69 8.97 -12.80
N ARG A 359 39.40 9.13 -12.50
CA ARG A 359 38.42 8.06 -12.67
C ARG A 359 38.19 7.72 -14.14
N LEU A 360 38.29 8.71 -15.04
CA LEU A 360 38.29 8.50 -16.48
C LEU A 360 39.51 7.69 -16.95
N ASP A 361 40.71 7.97 -16.42
CA ASP A 361 41.90 7.16 -16.74
C ASP A 361 41.74 5.69 -16.33
N GLU A 362 41.17 5.43 -15.15
CA GLU A 362 40.81 4.06 -14.72
C GLU A 362 39.81 3.42 -15.70
N PHE A 363 38.75 4.15 -16.05
CA PHE A 363 37.76 3.66 -17.01
C PHE A 363 38.35 3.36 -18.38
N LEU A 364 39.21 4.22 -18.92
CA LEU A 364 39.90 3.99 -20.19
C LEU A 364 40.85 2.78 -20.13
N ASN A 365 41.51 2.52 -19.00
CA ASN A 365 42.28 1.30 -18.80
C ASN A 365 41.39 0.04 -18.79
N GLN A 366 40.18 0.12 -18.22
CA GLN A 366 39.18 -0.95 -18.27
C GLN A 366 38.71 -1.20 -19.72
N LEU A 367 38.46 -0.14 -20.49
CA LEU A 367 38.11 -0.26 -21.92
C LEU A 367 39.24 -0.86 -22.74
N ARG A 368 40.49 -0.51 -22.45
CA ARG A 368 41.68 -1.13 -23.06
C ARG A 368 41.71 -2.63 -22.77
N ALA A 369 41.51 -3.04 -21.52
CA ALA A 369 41.48 -4.46 -21.14
C ALA A 369 40.30 -5.19 -21.81
N ALA A 370 39.13 -4.55 -21.90
CA ALA A 370 37.96 -5.09 -22.59
C ALA A 370 38.24 -5.31 -24.09
N ALA A 371 38.85 -4.34 -24.77
CA ALA A 371 39.22 -4.43 -26.18
C ALA A 371 40.24 -5.56 -26.42
N GLN A 372 41.25 -5.66 -25.55
CA GLN A 372 42.26 -6.72 -25.59
C GLN A 372 41.62 -8.11 -25.44
N ALA A 373 40.67 -8.27 -24.51
CA ALA A 373 40.00 -9.54 -24.24
C ALA A 373 39.13 -10.06 -25.41
N VAL A 374 38.70 -9.16 -26.31
CA VAL A 374 37.93 -9.52 -27.52
C VAL A 374 38.75 -9.46 -28.81
N GLY A 375 40.05 -9.15 -28.73
CA GLY A 375 40.97 -9.14 -29.88
C GLY A 375 40.92 -7.86 -30.73
N GLU A 376 40.33 -6.78 -30.23
CA GLU A 376 40.21 -5.49 -30.94
C GLU A 376 41.44 -4.60 -30.71
N VAL A 377 42.55 -4.93 -31.38
CA VAL A 377 43.86 -4.26 -31.22
C VAL A 377 43.80 -2.75 -31.54
N ASN A 378 42.98 -2.35 -32.52
CA ASN A 378 42.85 -0.93 -32.88
C ASN A 378 42.18 -0.12 -31.77
N LEU A 379 41.15 -0.68 -31.13
CA LEU A 379 40.48 -0.04 -29.99
C LEU A 379 41.40 -0.03 -28.77
N GLU A 380 42.11 -1.12 -28.50
CA GLU A 380 43.10 -1.20 -27.43
C GLU A 380 44.12 -0.04 -27.52
N ASN A 381 44.74 0.13 -28.69
CA ASN A 381 45.70 1.20 -28.94
C ASN A 381 45.08 2.60 -28.81
N LYS A 382 43.83 2.76 -29.27
CA LYS A 382 43.12 4.04 -29.19
C LYS A 382 42.79 4.43 -27.75
N PHE A 383 42.34 3.48 -26.93
CA PHE A 383 42.13 3.69 -25.50
C PHE A 383 43.44 3.96 -24.75
N ALA A 384 44.52 3.27 -25.11
CA ALA A 384 45.86 3.55 -24.55
C ALA A 384 46.33 4.98 -24.86
N ALA A 385 46.20 5.43 -26.11
CA ALA A 385 46.54 6.79 -26.51
C ALA A 385 45.65 7.84 -25.81
N ALA A 386 44.37 7.53 -25.61
CA ALA A 386 43.46 8.39 -24.84
C ALA A 386 43.94 8.54 -23.39
N CYS A 387 44.30 7.44 -22.70
CA CYS A 387 44.90 7.48 -21.38
C CYS A 387 46.15 8.38 -21.33
N GLU A 388 47.11 8.14 -22.24
CA GLU A 388 48.37 8.89 -22.28
C GLU A 388 48.15 10.40 -22.46
N SER A 389 47.20 10.79 -23.32
CA SER A 389 46.86 12.20 -23.57
C SER A 389 46.32 12.92 -22.33
N LEU A 390 45.72 12.21 -21.37
CA LEU A 390 45.20 12.78 -20.13
C LEU A 390 46.28 12.95 -19.06
N ARG A 391 47.28 12.06 -19.02
CA ARG A 391 48.29 11.92 -17.97
C ARG A 391 49.36 13.02 -18.00
N ARG A 392 48.96 14.24 -17.68
CA ARG A 392 49.88 15.39 -17.57
C ARG A 392 49.45 16.35 -16.46
N GLY A 393 50.32 17.32 -16.16
CA GLY A 393 50.00 18.48 -15.32
C GLY A 393 49.38 18.14 -13.96
N ILE A 394 48.56 19.06 -13.45
CA ILE A 394 47.97 18.97 -12.10
C ILE A 394 46.95 17.83 -11.95
N MET A 395 46.27 17.41 -13.02
CA MET A 395 45.25 16.34 -12.96
C MET A 395 45.86 15.01 -12.48
N PHE A 396 47.12 14.75 -12.83
CA PHE A 396 47.83 13.51 -12.50
C PHE A 396 49.05 13.74 -11.59
N ALA A 397 49.08 14.86 -10.85
CA ALA A 397 50.12 15.10 -9.85
C ALA A 397 50.01 14.11 -8.67
N ASN A 398 51.16 13.61 -8.20
CA ASN A 398 51.23 12.70 -7.07
C ASN A 398 50.74 13.35 -5.77
N SER A 399 50.16 12.53 -4.87
CA SER A 399 49.76 12.98 -3.54
C SER A 399 50.99 13.37 -2.72
N LEU A 400 50.84 14.34 -1.82
CA LEU A 400 51.87 14.70 -0.84
C LEU A 400 52.02 13.68 0.29
N TYR A 401 51.07 12.74 0.42
CA TYR A 401 51.04 11.69 1.45
C TYR A 401 51.58 10.34 0.96
N LEU A 402 52.31 10.32 -0.16
CA LEU A 402 52.99 9.12 -0.65
C LEU A 402 54.17 8.73 0.24
#